data_AF-A0A3D4GU22-F1
#
_entry.id   AF-A0A3D4GU22-F1
#
_cell.length_a   1.000
_cell.length_b   1.000
_cell.length_c   1.000
_cell.angle_alpha   90.00
_cell.angle_beta   90.00
_cell.angle_gamma   90.00
#
_symmetry.space_group_name_H-M   'P 1'
#
loop_
_entity.id
_entity.type
_entity.pdbx_description
1 polymer ?
#
loop_
_entity_poly.entity_id
_entity_poly.type
_entity_poly.pdbx_seq_one_letter_code
_entity_poly.pdbx_strand_id
1 'polypeptide(L)'
;GLVFSGPGKTVYHNRHFFNPWRAVADDLTLSRIEKPFRVKAGGQIARLDALIAPDRTARKTAELSPGLLNGPKSSVAFLTQGYLVAANFSTRPRQLAFNLNRSRNQEIPVFKGTCSLSSRSVTYGMQLRSGEATLRSAILWLTSEGTLRITGTETGEVLVENAGRKKTIVTILGTSSTVTIQAGQIVKIA
;
A
#
# COMPACT_ATOMS: atom_id res chain seq x y z
N GLY A 1 5.55 -15.79 -8.70
CA GLY A 1 4.99 -14.95 -9.78
C GLY A 1 5.32 -13.49 -9.58
N LEU A 2 5.08 -12.66 -10.59
CA LEU A 2 5.33 -11.23 -10.52
C LEU A 2 4.17 -10.46 -11.20
N VAL A 3 3.79 -9.29 -10.66
CA VAL A 3 2.77 -8.38 -11.22
C VAL A 3 3.40 -7.03 -11.50
N PHE A 4 3.10 -6.46 -12.66
CA PHE A 4 3.52 -5.11 -13.03
C PHE A 4 2.33 -4.23 -13.37
N SER A 5 2.48 -2.94 -13.08
CA SER A 5 1.60 -1.88 -13.58
C SER A 5 2.43 -0.71 -14.06
N GLY A 6 2.04 -0.13 -15.19
CA GLY A 6 2.70 1.02 -15.79
C GLY A 6 1.87 1.60 -16.94
N PRO A 7 2.20 2.81 -17.41
CA PRO A 7 1.46 3.47 -18.48
C PRO A 7 1.73 2.88 -19.87
N GLY A 8 2.77 2.05 -20.02
CA GLY A 8 3.14 1.41 -21.28
C GLY A 8 2.66 -0.03 -21.39
N LYS A 9 2.89 -0.64 -22.57
CA LYS A 9 2.62 -2.07 -22.79
C LYS A 9 3.80 -2.91 -22.28
N THR A 10 3.50 -3.99 -21.57
CA THR A 10 4.49 -5.03 -21.26
C THR A 10 4.68 -5.90 -22.51
N VAL A 11 5.93 -6.12 -22.91
CA VAL A 11 6.29 -6.93 -24.07
C VAL A 11 7.28 -7.99 -23.61
N TYR A 12 6.94 -9.24 -23.86
CA TYR A 12 7.83 -10.37 -23.63
C TYR A 12 8.23 -10.94 -24.98
N HIS A 13 9.53 -10.91 -25.26
CA HIS A 13 10.10 -11.58 -26.42
C HIS A 13 10.89 -12.77 -25.91
N ASN A 14 10.30 -13.94 -26.08
CA ASN A 14 11.04 -15.18 -25.91
C ASN A 14 11.88 -15.40 -27.18
N ARG A 15 13.20 -15.21 -27.08
CA ARG A 15 14.10 -15.53 -28.17
C ARG A 15 14.49 -17.00 -28.09
N HIS A 16 13.52 -17.88 -28.36
CA HIS A 16 13.83 -19.28 -28.64
C HIS A 16 14.73 -19.33 -29.88
N PHE A 17 15.92 -19.90 -29.73
CA PHE A 17 16.77 -20.24 -30.86
C PHE A 17 16.82 -21.76 -31.09
N PHE A 18 17.13 -22.07 -32.33
CA PHE A 18 17.21 -23.38 -32.97
C PHE A 18 18.20 -24.34 -32.29
N ASN A 19 18.01 -25.64 -32.55
CA ASN A 19 18.88 -26.73 -32.09
C ASN A 19 20.37 -26.43 -32.44
N PRO A 20 21.35 -26.64 -31.52
CA PRO A 20 21.29 -27.38 -30.25
C PRO A 20 21.02 -26.56 -28.99
N TRP A 21 20.78 -25.24 -29.08
CA TRP A 21 20.74 -24.37 -27.89
C TRP A 21 19.32 -24.14 -27.38
N ARG A 22 19.04 -24.49 -26.13
CA ARG A 22 17.75 -24.24 -25.46
C ARG A 22 17.79 -22.84 -24.82
N ALA A 23 17.33 -21.84 -25.56
CA ALA A 23 17.17 -20.43 -25.17
C ALA A 23 18.45 -19.71 -24.71
N VAL A 24 18.84 -18.64 -25.43
CA VAL A 24 20.05 -17.86 -25.12
C VAL A 24 19.73 -16.66 -24.23
N ALA A 25 18.56 -16.02 -24.40
CA ALA A 25 18.09 -14.91 -23.57
C ALA A 25 16.59 -14.66 -23.76
N ASP A 26 15.91 -14.27 -22.69
CA ASP A 26 14.56 -13.74 -22.71
C ASP A 26 14.60 -12.23 -22.48
N ASP A 27 13.89 -11.46 -23.32
CA ASP A 27 13.72 -10.04 -23.11
C ASP A 27 12.33 -9.75 -22.53
N LEU A 28 12.31 -9.09 -21.38
CA LEU A 28 11.08 -8.63 -20.76
C LEU A 28 11.10 -7.11 -20.65
N THR A 29 10.30 -6.44 -21.47
CA THR A 29 10.08 -4.99 -21.42
C THR A 29 8.85 -4.71 -20.58
N LEU A 30 9.03 -3.99 -19.47
CA LEU A 30 7.98 -3.81 -18.46
C LEU A 30 6.95 -2.73 -18.82
N SER A 31 7.39 -1.68 -19.50
CA SER A 31 6.54 -0.57 -19.91
C SER A 31 7.11 0.09 -21.17
N ARG A 32 6.63 -0.33 -22.34
CA ARG A 32 6.93 0.29 -23.64
C ARG A 32 5.91 1.38 -23.96
N ILE A 33 6.36 2.62 -24.11
CA ILE A 33 5.54 3.74 -24.62
C ILE A 33 6.03 4.02 -26.04
N GLU A 34 5.24 3.62 -27.04
CA GLU A 34 5.65 3.71 -28.46
C GLU A 34 5.35 5.08 -29.08
N LYS A 35 4.37 5.80 -28.54
CA LYS A 35 3.95 7.09 -29.09
C LYS A 35 4.67 8.24 -28.39
N PRO A 36 5.21 9.22 -29.13
CA PRO A 36 5.72 10.44 -28.54
C PRO A 36 4.65 11.16 -27.71
N PHE A 37 5.05 11.72 -26.59
CA PHE A 37 4.19 12.54 -25.73
C PHE A 37 5.01 13.66 -25.11
N ARG A 38 4.33 14.72 -24.68
CA ARG A 38 4.98 15.87 -24.04
C ARG A 38 4.89 15.73 -22.53
N VAL A 39 6.00 16.01 -21.85
CA VAL A 39 6.08 16.06 -20.39
C VAL A 39 6.66 17.41 -20.01
N LYS A 40 6.10 18.04 -18.99
CA LYS A 40 6.68 19.28 -18.43
C LYS A 40 8.05 18.97 -17.84
N ALA A 41 8.97 19.94 -17.85
CA ALA A 41 10.24 19.80 -17.15
C ALA A 41 10.01 19.43 -15.67
N GLY A 42 10.70 18.38 -15.20
CA GLY A 42 10.52 17.83 -13.85
C GLY A 42 9.22 17.03 -13.63
N GLY A 43 8.42 16.82 -14.68
CA GLY A 43 7.23 15.97 -14.63
C GLY A 43 7.58 14.48 -14.64
N GLN A 44 6.72 13.67 -14.02
CA GLN A 44 6.84 12.21 -14.09
C GLN A 44 6.56 11.74 -15.53
N ILE A 45 7.57 11.14 -16.16
CA ILE A 45 7.47 10.60 -17.54
C ILE A 45 6.73 9.26 -17.54
N ALA A 46 7.09 8.38 -16.60
CA ALA A 46 6.45 7.09 -16.41
C ALA A 46 6.59 6.67 -14.95
N ARG A 47 5.80 5.66 -14.57
CA ARG A 47 5.87 4.99 -13.28
C ARG A 47 5.76 3.50 -13.53
N LEU A 48 6.63 2.75 -12.88
CA LEU A 48 6.61 1.30 -12.92
C LEU A 48 6.43 0.78 -11.50
N ASP A 49 5.36 0.03 -11.30
CA ASP A 49 5.05 -0.63 -10.04
C ASP A 49 5.24 -2.13 -10.24
N ALA A 50 5.98 -2.78 -9.35
CA ALA A 50 6.25 -4.20 -9.39
C ALA A 50 5.94 -4.85 -8.04
N LEU A 51 5.21 -5.96 -8.07
CA LEU A 51 4.97 -6.81 -6.91
C LEU A 51 5.55 -8.20 -7.20
N ILE A 52 6.54 -8.60 -6.41
CA ILE A 52 7.16 -9.92 -6.50
C ILE A 52 6.52 -10.82 -5.45
N ALA A 53 5.92 -11.94 -5.90
CA ALA A 53 5.25 -12.91 -5.04
C ALA A 53 5.82 -14.31 -5.32
N PRO A 54 7.03 -14.62 -4.82
CA PRO A 54 7.78 -15.82 -5.20
C PRO A 54 7.00 -17.12 -4.94
N ASP A 55 6.27 -17.18 -3.81
CA ASP A 55 5.58 -18.40 -3.36
C ASP A 55 4.14 -18.55 -3.90
N ARG A 56 3.76 -17.75 -4.91
CA ARG A 56 2.43 -17.81 -5.51
C ARG A 56 2.45 -18.40 -6.92
N THR A 57 1.49 -19.29 -7.16
CA THR A 57 1.13 -19.79 -8.49
C THR A 57 0.73 -18.63 -9.41
N ALA A 58 0.91 -18.79 -10.73
CA ALA A 58 0.54 -17.77 -11.72
C ALA A 58 -0.90 -17.25 -11.56
N ARG A 59 -1.88 -18.14 -11.36
CA ARG A 59 -3.29 -17.78 -11.12
C ARG A 59 -3.47 -16.86 -9.91
N LYS A 60 -2.96 -17.27 -8.75
CA LYS A 60 -3.01 -16.48 -7.49
C LYS A 60 -2.17 -15.19 -7.56
N THR A 61 -1.16 -15.13 -8.42
CA THR A 61 -0.39 -13.91 -8.68
C THR A 61 -1.20 -12.93 -9.50
N ALA A 62 -1.95 -13.38 -10.51
CA ALA A 62 -2.77 -12.52 -11.37
C ALA A 62 -3.90 -11.79 -10.62
N GLU A 63 -4.33 -12.33 -9.48
CA GLU A 63 -5.33 -11.72 -8.59
C GLU A 63 -4.75 -10.59 -7.72
N LEU A 64 -3.42 -10.41 -7.69
CA LEU A 64 -2.81 -9.34 -6.91
C LEU A 64 -2.95 -8.00 -7.64
N SER A 65 -3.40 -6.99 -6.89
CA SER A 65 -3.38 -5.61 -7.34
C SER A 65 -2.37 -4.81 -6.51
N PRO A 66 -1.48 -4.01 -7.13
CA PRO A 66 -0.66 -3.05 -6.40
C PRO A 66 -1.59 -1.96 -5.84
N GLY A 67 -1.86 -1.99 -4.53
CA GLY A 67 -2.67 -0.97 -3.85
C GLY A 67 -1.88 0.30 -3.64
N LEU A 68 -1.68 1.06 -4.72
CA LEU A 68 -0.96 2.33 -4.65
C LEU A 68 -1.71 3.35 -3.80
N LEU A 69 -0.99 3.96 -2.86
CA LEU A 69 -1.50 5.06 -2.05
C LEU A 69 -1.10 6.42 -2.64
N ASN A 70 -1.99 7.40 -2.51
CA ASN A 70 -1.73 8.78 -2.86
C ASN A 70 -0.89 9.44 -1.76
N GLY A 71 0.31 9.91 -2.10
CA GLY A 71 1.24 10.53 -1.16
C GLY A 71 1.80 11.88 -1.63
N PRO A 72 2.59 12.56 -0.79
CA PRO A 72 3.32 13.76 -1.16
C PRO A 72 4.30 13.51 -2.32
N LYS A 73 4.70 14.59 -3.01
CA LYS A 73 5.77 14.54 -4.01
C LYS A 73 7.04 13.93 -3.42
N SER A 74 7.79 13.21 -4.24
CA SER A 74 9.04 12.53 -3.85
C SER A 74 8.84 11.47 -2.76
N SER A 75 7.67 10.83 -2.73
CA SER A 75 7.40 9.67 -1.87
C SER A 75 6.54 8.66 -2.59
N VAL A 76 6.58 7.41 -2.14
CA VAL A 76 5.72 6.34 -2.65
C VAL A 76 5.27 5.46 -1.51
N ALA A 77 4.05 4.92 -1.58
CA ALA A 77 3.65 3.84 -0.72
C ALA A 77 2.73 2.85 -1.43
N PHE A 78 2.89 1.57 -1.09
CA PHE A 78 2.11 0.46 -1.60
C PHE A 78 1.50 -0.31 -0.43
N LEU A 79 0.21 -0.60 -0.55
CA LEU A 79 -0.51 -1.46 0.35
C LEU A 79 -0.92 -2.73 -0.40
N THR A 80 -0.49 -3.90 0.07
CA THR A 80 -0.93 -5.17 -0.51
C THR A 80 -0.84 -6.30 0.50
N GLN A 81 -1.88 -7.13 0.59
CA GLN A 81 -1.89 -8.37 1.38
C GLN A 81 -1.41 -8.19 2.83
N GLY A 82 -1.75 -7.07 3.48
CA GLY A 82 -1.34 -6.80 4.87
C GLY A 82 0.08 -6.29 5.02
N TYR A 83 0.73 -5.88 3.93
CA TYR A 83 2.01 -5.20 3.95
C TYR A 83 1.88 -3.77 3.44
N LEU A 84 2.51 -2.84 4.16
CA LEU A 84 2.69 -1.46 3.76
C LEU A 84 4.17 -1.21 3.49
N VAL A 85 4.48 -0.94 2.23
CA VAL A 85 5.81 -0.49 1.80
C VAL A 85 5.74 1.00 1.57
N ALA A 86 6.71 1.77 2.06
CA ALA A 86 6.80 3.19 1.78
C ALA A 86 8.24 3.67 1.67
N ALA A 87 8.48 4.69 0.86
CA ALA A 87 9.80 5.30 0.71
C ALA A 87 9.72 6.83 0.59
N ASN A 88 10.76 7.49 1.12
CA ASN A 88 10.99 8.92 1.01
C ASN A 88 12.18 9.20 0.08
N PHE A 89 11.92 9.68 -1.13
CA PHE A 89 12.95 10.07 -2.10
C PHE A 89 13.38 11.53 -1.97
N SER A 90 12.86 12.28 -1.00
CA SER A 90 13.30 13.65 -0.76
C SER A 90 14.63 13.69 0.00
N THR A 91 15.32 14.81 -0.07
CA THR A 91 16.62 15.05 0.60
C THR A 91 16.50 15.39 2.09
N ARG A 92 15.28 15.33 2.67
CA ARG A 92 15.03 15.70 4.06
C ARG A 92 14.10 14.69 4.76
N PRO A 93 14.26 14.47 6.07
CA PRO A 93 13.28 13.74 6.86
C PRO A 93 11.91 14.42 6.81
N ARG A 94 10.84 13.63 6.67
CA ARG A 94 9.47 14.15 6.57
C ARG A 94 8.47 13.21 7.23
N GLN A 95 7.44 13.82 7.83
CA GLN A 95 6.20 13.13 8.14
C GLN A 95 5.40 13.00 6.84
N LEU A 96 5.16 11.77 6.41
CA LEU A 96 4.45 11.45 5.18
C LEU A 96 3.05 10.93 5.52
N ALA A 97 2.09 11.31 4.70
CA ALA A 97 0.70 10.91 4.81
C ALA A 97 0.24 10.28 3.49
N PHE A 98 -0.04 8.98 3.52
CA PHE A 98 -0.43 8.20 2.35
C PHE A 98 -1.91 7.83 2.43
N ASN A 99 -2.66 8.15 1.38
CA ASN A 99 -4.12 8.08 1.39
C ASN A 99 -4.62 7.04 0.39
N LEU A 100 -5.64 6.27 0.79
CA LEU A 100 -6.49 5.53 -0.15
C LEU A 100 -7.93 5.98 -0.04
N ASN A 101 -8.64 5.91 -1.16
CA ASN A 101 -10.10 6.01 -1.17
C ASN A 101 -10.68 4.78 -0.47
N ARG A 102 -11.71 5.03 0.32
CA ARG A 102 -12.30 4.03 1.19
C ARG A 102 -13.70 3.67 0.72
N SER A 103 -13.98 2.38 0.63
CA SER A 103 -15.34 1.85 0.49
C SER A 103 -15.95 1.51 1.86
N ARG A 104 -17.28 1.48 1.91
CA ARG A 104 -18.00 1.05 3.11
C ARG A 104 -17.58 -0.38 3.48
N ASN A 105 -17.37 -0.64 4.77
CA ASN A 105 -16.94 -1.94 5.30
C ASN A 105 -15.61 -2.47 4.75
N GLN A 106 -14.78 -1.62 4.14
CA GLN A 106 -13.44 -2.02 3.74
C GLN A 106 -12.63 -2.48 4.96
N GLU A 107 -11.93 -3.60 4.81
CA GLU A 107 -10.95 -4.10 5.77
C GLU A 107 -9.73 -3.17 5.80
N ILE A 108 -9.36 -2.73 7.00
CA ILE A 108 -8.31 -1.75 7.23
C ILE A 108 -7.18 -2.45 7.99
N PRO A 109 -6.04 -2.70 7.34
CA PRO A 109 -4.86 -3.18 8.04
C PRO A 109 -4.27 -2.04 8.87
N VAL A 110 -3.99 -2.33 10.15
CA VAL A 110 -3.33 -1.40 11.07
C VAL A 110 -1.85 -1.72 11.10
N PHE A 111 -1.01 -0.70 10.94
CA PHE A 111 0.44 -0.82 11.01
C PHE A 111 0.95 0.01 12.18
N LYS A 112 2.20 -0.25 12.55
CA LYS A 112 2.99 0.70 13.36
C LYS A 112 2.91 2.10 12.74
N GLY A 113 2.78 3.13 13.58
CA GLY A 113 2.57 4.52 13.17
C GLY A 113 1.13 4.97 13.37
N THR A 114 0.70 5.99 12.63
CA THR A 114 -0.66 6.53 12.75
C THR A 114 -1.50 6.16 11.54
N CYS A 115 -2.78 5.91 11.77
CA CYS A 115 -3.78 5.66 10.75
C CYS A 115 -5.04 6.48 11.09
N SER A 116 -5.40 7.41 10.22
CA SER A 116 -6.63 8.18 10.35
C SER A 116 -7.68 7.60 9.42
N LEU A 117 -8.83 7.27 9.99
CA LEU A 117 -9.98 6.73 9.27
C LEU A 117 -11.05 7.81 9.13
N SER A 118 -11.57 7.99 7.91
CA SER A 118 -12.76 8.78 7.66
C SER A 118 -13.82 7.96 6.93
N SER A 119 -14.96 8.57 6.59
CA SER A 119 -15.99 7.93 5.78
C SER A 119 -15.58 7.66 4.33
N ARG A 120 -14.57 8.38 3.81
CA ARG A 120 -14.17 8.33 2.40
C ARG A 120 -12.71 7.97 2.18
N SER A 121 -11.90 7.96 3.23
CA SER A 121 -10.47 7.71 3.10
C SER A 121 -9.89 7.00 4.31
N VAL A 122 -8.76 6.35 4.07
CA VAL A 122 -7.81 5.92 5.10
C VAL A 122 -6.49 6.62 4.82
N THR A 123 -5.88 7.19 5.85
CA THR A 123 -4.61 7.90 5.77
C THR A 123 -3.59 7.25 6.70
N TYR A 124 -2.52 6.71 6.15
CA TYR A 124 -1.39 6.19 6.93
C TYR A 124 -0.31 7.25 7.08
N GLY A 125 -0.02 7.61 8.33
CA GLY A 125 1.02 8.56 8.73
C GLY A 125 2.27 7.84 9.20
N MET A 126 3.43 8.26 8.68
CA MET A 126 4.73 7.77 9.13
C MET A 126 5.84 8.78 8.95
N GLN A 127 6.82 8.74 9.84
CA GLN A 127 8.06 9.48 9.70
C GLN A 127 9.06 8.62 8.93
N LEU A 128 9.67 9.17 7.87
CA LEU A 128 10.79 8.56 7.14
C LEU A 128 11.91 9.59 6.96
N ARG A 129 13.16 9.16 7.15
CA ARG A 129 14.38 9.92 6.87
C ARG A 129 14.55 10.11 5.35
N SER A 130 15.51 10.97 4.99
CA SER A 130 15.90 11.16 3.59
C SER A 130 16.41 9.84 2.99
N GLY A 131 15.87 9.42 1.85
CA GLY A 131 16.26 8.18 1.16
C GLY A 131 15.82 6.88 1.86
N GLU A 132 15.06 6.97 2.95
CA GLU A 132 14.64 5.79 3.71
C GLU A 132 13.46 5.07 3.04
N ALA A 133 13.49 3.74 3.11
CA ALA A 133 12.37 2.87 2.78
C ALA A 133 12.02 1.97 3.96
N THR A 134 10.75 1.62 4.10
CA THR A 134 10.24 0.74 5.16
C THR A 134 9.29 -0.30 4.56
N LEU A 135 9.31 -1.49 5.14
CA LEU A 135 8.31 -2.54 4.98
C LEU A 135 7.69 -2.79 6.35
N ARG A 136 6.37 -2.74 6.43
CA ARG A 136 5.61 -3.00 7.66
C ARG A 136 4.58 -4.08 7.40
N SER A 137 4.55 -5.11 8.25
CA SER A 137 3.43 -6.04 8.33
C SER A 137 2.31 -5.45 9.18
N ALA A 138 1.06 -5.77 8.83
CA ALA A 138 -0.09 -5.39 9.62
C ALA A 138 0.00 -6.05 11.01
N ILE A 139 -0.29 -5.27 12.04
CA ILE A 139 -0.44 -5.74 13.43
C ILE A 139 -1.76 -6.50 13.55
N LEU A 140 -2.84 -5.92 13.01
CA LEU A 140 -4.17 -6.50 12.95
C LEU A 140 -4.95 -5.89 11.79
N TRP A 141 -6.14 -6.43 11.55
CA TRP A 141 -7.10 -5.90 10.60
C TRP A 141 -8.38 -5.53 11.33
N LEU A 142 -9.04 -4.45 10.89
CA LEU A 142 -10.31 -4.03 11.45
C LEU A 142 -11.29 -3.51 10.40
N THR A 143 -12.56 -3.44 10.77
CA THR A 143 -13.59 -2.67 10.06
C THR A 143 -14.30 -1.75 11.04
N SER A 144 -14.72 -0.57 10.56
CA SER A 144 -15.44 0.38 11.42
C SER A 144 -16.13 1.48 10.62
N GLU A 145 -17.39 1.78 10.92
CA GLU A 145 -18.07 2.95 10.34
C GLU A 145 -17.88 4.16 11.27
N GLY A 146 -16.95 5.06 10.93
CA GLY A 146 -16.71 6.25 11.74
C GLY A 146 -15.42 6.99 11.39
N THR A 147 -15.20 8.08 12.12
CA THR A 147 -13.94 8.83 12.10
C THR A 147 -13.08 8.37 13.26
N LEU A 148 -11.99 7.68 12.97
CA LEU A 148 -11.08 7.14 13.98
C LEU A 148 -9.67 7.68 13.80
N ARG A 149 -8.93 7.78 14.88
CA ARG A 149 -7.46 7.86 14.87
C ARG A 149 -6.94 6.60 15.53
N ILE A 150 -6.03 5.93 14.84
CA ILE A 150 -5.52 4.63 15.23
C ILE A 150 -4.01 4.77 15.32
N THR A 151 -3.42 4.30 16.41
CA THR A 151 -1.96 4.31 16.61
C THR A 151 -1.51 2.89 16.88
N GLY A 152 -0.67 2.35 16.01
CA GLY A 152 0.04 1.10 16.23
C GLY A 152 1.43 1.38 16.78
N THR A 153 1.80 0.73 17.87
CA THR A 153 3.12 0.90 18.51
C THR A 153 4.15 -0.08 17.96
N GLU A 154 5.42 0.10 18.36
CA GLU A 154 6.50 -0.86 18.12
C GLU A 154 6.26 -2.21 18.79
N THR A 155 5.59 -2.20 19.94
CA THR A 155 5.30 -3.37 20.78
C THR A 155 4.13 -4.20 20.25
N GLY A 156 3.48 -3.76 19.16
CA GLY A 156 2.31 -4.42 18.59
C GLY A 156 0.98 -4.01 19.24
N GLU A 157 1.00 -3.02 20.14
CA GLU A 157 -0.22 -2.52 20.75
C GLU A 157 -0.97 -1.58 19.79
N VAL A 158 -2.28 -1.59 19.85
CA VAL A 158 -3.14 -0.75 19.00
C VAL A 158 -4.09 0.06 19.86
N LEU A 159 -3.93 1.38 19.79
CA LEU A 159 -4.82 2.37 20.42
C LEU A 159 -5.76 2.94 19.37
N VAL A 160 -7.05 3.02 19.69
CA VAL A 160 -8.08 3.60 18.84
C VAL A 160 -8.80 4.72 19.59
N GLU A 161 -8.73 5.92 19.02
CA GLU A 161 -9.49 7.10 19.42
C GLU A 161 -10.67 7.28 18.47
N ASN A 162 -11.87 7.43 19.02
CA ASN A 162 -13.02 7.88 18.23
C ASN A 162 -13.04 9.41 18.15
N ALA A 163 -12.46 9.95 17.08
CA ALA A 163 -12.44 11.38 16.78
C ALA A 163 -13.77 11.90 16.18
N GLY A 164 -14.78 11.04 16.08
CA GLY A 164 -16.14 11.39 15.63
C GLY A 164 -17.03 11.94 16.75
N ARG A 165 -18.23 12.39 16.36
CA ARG A 165 -19.25 12.94 17.29
C ARG A 165 -20.22 11.89 17.84
N LYS A 166 -20.23 10.69 17.28
CA LYS A 166 -21.14 9.59 17.64
C LYS A 166 -20.32 8.40 18.11
N LYS A 167 -20.93 7.51 18.90
CA LYS A 167 -20.34 6.20 19.20
C LYS A 167 -20.05 5.45 17.90
N THR A 168 -18.94 4.72 17.89
CA THR A 168 -18.46 3.95 16.75
C THR A 168 -18.18 2.53 17.19
N ILE A 169 -18.47 1.56 16.32
CA ILE A 169 -18.13 0.15 16.55
C ILE A 169 -16.90 -0.19 15.71
N VAL A 170 -15.93 -0.85 16.34
CA VAL A 170 -14.73 -1.40 15.69
C VAL A 170 -14.81 -2.91 15.79
N THR A 171 -14.75 -3.59 14.65
CA THR A 171 -14.69 -5.06 14.58
C THR A 171 -13.27 -5.44 14.24
N ILE A 172 -12.64 -6.28 15.06
CA ILE A 172 -11.25 -6.74 14.85
C ILE A 172 -11.31 -8.04 14.07
N LEU A 173 -10.85 -8.06 12.83
CA LEU A 173 -10.95 -9.25 11.98
C LEU A 173 -10.01 -10.35 12.47
N GLY A 174 -10.45 -11.61 12.33
CA GLY A 174 -9.72 -12.77 12.84
C GLY A 174 -9.95 -13.06 14.33
N THR A 175 -10.58 -12.13 15.04
CA THR A 175 -11.06 -12.33 16.41
C THR A 175 -12.57 -12.05 16.42
N SER A 176 -13.40 -12.83 17.10
CA SER A 176 -14.85 -12.53 17.16
C SER A 176 -15.18 -11.28 18.02
N SER A 177 -14.23 -10.36 18.15
CA SER A 177 -14.23 -9.24 19.07
C SER A 177 -14.73 -7.97 18.39
N THR A 178 -15.69 -7.32 19.04
CA THR A 178 -16.17 -5.98 18.67
C THR A 178 -16.02 -5.04 19.86
N VAL A 179 -15.51 -3.84 19.61
CA VAL A 179 -15.31 -2.81 20.62
C VAL A 179 -16.17 -1.61 20.27
N THR A 180 -17.04 -1.21 21.21
CA THR A 180 -17.80 0.04 21.08
C THR A 180 -17.02 1.16 21.74
N ILE A 181 -16.76 2.24 20.99
CA ILE A 181 -15.96 3.38 21.43
C ILE A 181 -16.84 4.63 21.42
N GLN A 182 -17.01 5.27 22.58
CA GLN A 182 -17.77 6.53 22.70
C GLN A 182 -17.03 7.68 22.02
N ALA A 183 -17.73 8.76 21.69
CA ALA A 183 -17.11 9.95 21.09
C ALA A 183 -16.01 10.50 22.02
N GLY A 184 -14.82 10.77 21.47
CA GLY A 184 -13.64 11.25 22.22
C GLY A 184 -12.94 10.19 23.08
N GLN A 185 -13.46 8.97 23.16
CA GLN A 185 -12.86 7.90 23.95
C GLN A 185 -11.66 7.28 23.21
N ILE A 186 -10.65 6.88 23.98
CA ILE A 186 -9.49 6.11 23.52
C ILE A 186 -9.54 4.72 24.17
N VAL A 187 -9.35 3.67 23.38
CA VAL A 187 -9.35 2.27 23.85
C VAL A 187 -8.18 1.51 23.24
N LYS A 188 -7.54 0.65 24.04
CA LYS A 188 -6.57 -0.35 23.56
C LYS A 188 -7.30 -1.58 23.05
N ILE A 189 -7.01 -2.02 21.82
CA ILE A 189 -7.69 -3.15 21.17
C ILE A 189 -6.77 -4.33 20.82
N ALA A 190 -5.46 -4.15 20.97
CA ALA A 190 -4.41 -5.18 20.96
C ALA A 190 -3.26 -4.69 21.84
#